data_AF-A0A382NV18-F1
#
_entry.id   AF-A0A382NV18-F1
#
_cell.length_a   1.000
_cell.length_b   1.000
_cell.length_c   1.000
_cell.angle_alpha   90.00
_cell.angle_beta   90.00
_cell.angle_gamma   90.00
#
_symmetry.space_group_name_H-M   'P 1'
#
loop_
_entity.id
_entity.type
_entity.pdbx_description
1 polymer ?
#
loop_
_entity_poly.entity_id
_entity_poly.type
_entity_poly.pdbx_seq_one_letter_code
_entity_poly.pdbx_strand_id
1 'polypeptide(L)'
;MTGPMQRRLEIFNILGSNSSAYSVAEACFAHLLFPSQADRHRELIRTIQDRDIRTQLEYGMENANHFLVHCLNSFSWQDVEIAGFSSSFNQNLASLALAKRLKEHFPHITIVFGGANSETVMGEQLCRSFPFVDYAFSGDADISFLEFANGILSGRIKNDLPGLIFRDSEGVIHRNQESMFMNLDELPYPDYIDFFQQCERAEIINSSNSNDGRKIPFESSRGCWWGEKHHCTFCGLNGTSMKFRSK
;
A
#
# COMPACT_ATOMS: atom_id res chain seq x y z
N MET A 1 24.28 -14.46 -12.58
CA MET A 1 24.53 -13.36 -11.63
C MET A 1 23.59 -13.59 -10.46
N THR A 2 24.09 -13.82 -9.24
CA THR A 2 23.27 -14.06 -8.04
C THR A 2 23.89 -13.30 -6.87
N GLY A 3 23.50 -12.04 -6.70
CA GLY A 3 23.92 -11.21 -5.56
C GLY A 3 23.00 -11.41 -4.34
N PRO A 4 23.43 -10.99 -3.13
CA PRO A 4 22.60 -11.07 -1.92
C PRO A 4 21.25 -10.33 -2.03
N MET A 5 21.16 -9.25 -2.81
CA MET A 5 19.92 -8.49 -2.98
C MET A 5 18.90 -9.20 -3.88
N GLN A 6 19.35 -9.82 -4.98
CA GLN A 6 18.47 -10.52 -5.90
C GLN A 6 17.72 -11.66 -5.20
N ARG A 7 18.42 -12.41 -4.33
CA ARG A 7 17.81 -13.45 -3.49
C ARG A 7 16.79 -12.89 -2.49
N ARG A 8 16.98 -11.67 -1.98
CA ARG A 8 16.01 -11.00 -1.10
C ARG A 8 14.74 -10.62 -1.85
N LEU A 9 14.89 -10.03 -3.05
CA LEU A 9 13.77 -9.66 -3.91
C LEU A 9 12.93 -10.87 -4.30
N GLU A 10 13.57 -11.99 -4.65
CA GLU A 10 12.89 -13.26 -4.92
C GLU A 10 12.01 -13.71 -3.74
N ILE A 11 12.52 -13.62 -2.51
CA ILE A 11 11.77 -14.04 -1.32
C ILE A 11 10.62 -13.08 -1.01
N PHE A 12 10.83 -11.76 -1.10
CA PHE A 12 9.73 -10.80 -0.94
C PHE A 12 8.65 -10.97 -2.02
N ASN A 13 9.04 -11.32 -3.25
CA ASN A 13 8.09 -11.64 -4.30
C ASN A 13 7.27 -12.88 -3.94
N ILE A 14 7.91 -13.96 -3.47
CA ILE A 14 7.23 -15.20 -3.02
C ILE A 14 6.25 -14.89 -1.87
N LEU A 15 6.67 -14.12 -0.86
CA LEU A 15 5.82 -13.73 0.26
C LEU A 15 4.63 -12.87 -0.19
N GLY A 16 4.84 -12.01 -1.18
CA GLY A 16 3.81 -11.15 -1.76
C GLY A 16 2.89 -11.83 -2.77
N SER A 17 3.25 -13.00 -3.30
CA SER A 17 2.48 -13.70 -4.35
C SER A 17 1.90 -15.04 -3.91
N ASN A 18 2.31 -15.59 -2.76
CA ASN A 18 1.84 -16.88 -2.27
C ASN A 18 0.72 -16.71 -1.23
N SER A 19 -0.46 -17.27 -1.53
CA SER A 19 -1.62 -17.12 -0.67
C SER A 19 -1.54 -17.81 0.69
N SER A 20 -0.71 -18.83 0.83
CA SER A 20 -0.44 -19.45 2.14
C SER A 20 0.54 -18.64 2.99
N ALA A 21 1.28 -17.70 2.39
CA ALA A 21 2.22 -16.81 3.06
C ALA A 21 1.69 -15.37 3.20
N TYR A 22 0.44 -15.11 2.83
CA TYR A 22 -0.10 -13.75 2.82
C TYR A 22 -0.09 -13.08 4.20
N SER A 23 -0.51 -13.78 5.26
CA SER A 23 -0.46 -13.25 6.64
C SER A 23 0.96 -13.08 7.19
N VAL A 24 1.94 -13.68 6.51
CA VAL A 24 3.34 -13.82 6.91
C VAL A 24 4.16 -12.58 6.49
N ALA A 25 3.76 -11.93 5.39
CA ALA A 25 4.45 -10.75 4.86
C ALA A 25 4.44 -9.55 5.82
N GLU A 26 3.33 -9.35 6.54
CA GLU A 26 3.18 -8.24 7.50
C GLU A 26 4.16 -8.37 8.67
N ALA A 27 4.32 -9.60 9.19
CA ALA A 27 5.19 -9.91 10.32
C ALA A 27 6.65 -9.51 10.04
N CYS A 28 7.12 -9.64 8.79
CA CYS A 28 8.46 -9.26 8.39
C CYS A 28 8.81 -7.80 8.73
N PHE A 29 7.84 -6.89 8.69
CA PHE A 29 8.06 -5.44 8.90
C PHE A 29 7.63 -4.94 10.27
N ALA A 30 6.85 -5.73 11.03
CA ALA A 30 6.28 -5.32 12.31
C ALA A 30 7.33 -4.81 13.32
N HIS A 31 8.48 -5.49 13.41
CA HIS A 31 9.56 -5.13 14.33
C HIS A 31 10.21 -3.77 14.02
N LEU A 32 10.10 -3.27 12.78
CA LEU A 32 10.63 -1.97 12.37
C LEU A 32 9.70 -0.81 12.77
N LEU A 33 8.39 -1.09 12.85
CA LEU A 33 7.39 -0.13 13.32
C LEU A 33 7.27 -0.13 14.84
N PHE A 34 7.37 -1.31 15.46
CA PHE A 34 7.18 -1.52 16.89
C PHE A 34 8.42 -2.16 17.54
N PRO A 35 9.55 -1.44 17.62
CA PRO A 35 10.82 -2.01 18.09
C PRO A 35 10.74 -2.51 19.54
N SER A 36 9.92 -1.90 20.39
CA SER A 36 9.68 -2.35 21.78
C SER A 36 9.00 -3.72 21.88
N GLN A 37 8.40 -4.21 20.80
CA GLN A 37 7.72 -5.51 20.73
C GLN A 37 8.50 -6.55 19.91
N ALA A 38 9.70 -6.21 19.44
CA ALA A 38 10.47 -7.06 18.52
C ALA A 38 10.75 -8.46 19.11
N ASP A 39 11.12 -8.56 20.39
CA ASP A 39 11.42 -9.84 21.03
C ASP A 39 10.18 -10.72 21.18
N ARG A 40 9.06 -10.12 21.58
CA ARG A 40 7.76 -10.81 21.63
C ARG A 40 7.37 -11.33 20.25
N HIS A 41 7.60 -10.55 19.20
CA HIS A 41 7.28 -10.94 17.83
C HIS A 41 8.16 -12.11 17.35
N ARG A 42 9.46 -12.08 17.62
CA ARG A 42 10.37 -13.21 17.35
C ARG A 42 9.93 -14.48 18.07
N GLU A 43 9.51 -14.36 19.33
CA GLU A 43 9.05 -15.51 20.09
C GLU A 43 7.79 -16.14 19.49
N LEU A 44 6.83 -15.32 19.05
CA LEU A 44 5.64 -15.81 18.35
C LEU A 44 6.02 -16.58 17.07
N ILE A 45 6.96 -16.09 16.28
CA ILE A 45 7.43 -16.77 15.07
C ILE A 45 8.04 -18.13 15.38
N ARG A 46 8.79 -18.26 16.48
CA ARG A 46 9.37 -19.54 16.91
C ARG A 46 8.31 -20.60 17.24
N THR A 47 7.12 -20.18 17.69
CA THR A 47 6.01 -21.10 18.01
C THR A 47 5.35 -21.73 16.77
N ILE A 48 5.59 -21.18 15.58
CA ILE A 48 5.02 -21.69 14.32
C ILE A 48 5.59 -23.09 14.06
N GLN A 49 4.70 -24.08 13.97
CA GLN A 49 5.09 -25.48 13.79
C GLN A 49 5.65 -25.75 12.39
N ASP A 50 5.05 -25.11 11.37
CA ASP A 50 5.52 -25.20 10.00
C ASP A 50 6.93 -24.60 9.87
N ARG A 51 7.90 -25.46 9.56
CA ARG A 51 9.31 -25.09 9.46
C ARG A 51 9.55 -24.12 8.30
N ASP A 52 8.90 -24.33 7.17
CA ASP A 52 9.17 -23.54 5.96
C ASP A 52 8.62 -22.12 6.13
N ILE A 53 7.41 -21.99 6.68
CA ILE A 53 6.82 -20.68 7.01
C ILE A 53 7.69 -19.94 8.04
N ARG A 54 8.10 -20.62 9.11
CA ARG A 54 8.97 -20.03 10.14
C ARG A 54 10.30 -19.55 9.56
N THR A 55 10.97 -20.37 8.75
CA THR A 55 12.24 -19.99 8.12
C THR A 55 12.07 -18.81 7.16
N GLN A 56 10.96 -18.74 6.41
CA GLN A 56 10.65 -17.59 5.56
C GLN A 56 10.41 -16.32 6.37
N LEU A 57 9.76 -16.40 7.53
CA LEU A 57 9.54 -15.28 8.44
C LEU A 57 10.83 -14.75 9.04
N GLU A 58 11.64 -15.63 9.59
CA GLU A 58 12.94 -15.28 10.18
C GLU A 58 13.82 -14.59 9.12
N TYR A 59 13.88 -15.16 7.92
CA TYR A 59 14.59 -14.54 6.80
C TYR A 59 14.00 -13.18 6.42
N GLY A 60 12.68 -13.08 6.27
CA GLY A 60 11.99 -11.85 5.91
C GLY A 60 12.25 -10.73 6.92
N MET A 61 12.18 -11.03 8.21
CA MET A 61 12.52 -10.10 9.29
C MET A 61 13.97 -9.64 9.23
N GLU A 62 14.93 -10.57 9.10
CA GLU A 62 16.36 -10.23 9.02
C GLU A 62 16.70 -9.35 7.81
N ASN A 63 15.89 -9.43 6.74
CA ASN A 63 16.15 -8.73 5.49
C ASN A 63 15.23 -7.53 5.23
N ALA A 64 14.17 -7.32 6.02
CA ALA A 64 13.23 -6.21 5.86
C ALA A 64 13.93 -4.84 5.92
N ASN A 65 14.86 -4.65 6.86
CA ASN A 65 15.62 -3.41 6.95
C ASN A 65 16.43 -3.14 5.68
N HIS A 66 17.09 -4.16 5.13
CA HIS A 66 17.88 -4.03 3.93
C HIS A 66 17.03 -3.74 2.70
N PHE A 67 15.85 -4.35 2.61
CA PHE A 67 14.90 -4.08 1.54
C PHE A 67 14.44 -2.62 1.57
N LEU A 68 14.07 -2.10 2.74
CA LEU A 68 13.68 -0.69 2.87
C LEU A 68 14.84 0.26 2.55
N VAL A 69 16.08 -0.05 2.94
CA VAL A 69 17.27 0.75 2.55
C VAL A 69 17.46 0.73 1.03
N HIS A 70 17.23 -0.41 0.39
CA HIS A 70 17.26 -0.48 -1.07
C HIS A 70 16.19 0.43 -1.68
N CYS A 71 14.95 0.38 -1.23
CA CYS A 71 13.88 1.28 -1.69
C CYS A 71 14.24 2.77 -1.54
N LEU A 72 14.87 3.16 -0.42
CA LEU A 72 15.34 4.53 -0.19
C LEU A 72 16.44 4.96 -1.17
N ASN A 73 17.25 4.03 -1.67
CA ASN A 73 18.36 4.32 -2.57
C ASN A 73 18.00 4.15 -4.06
N SER A 74 16.87 3.51 -4.37
CA SER A 74 16.46 3.24 -5.75
C SER A 74 15.82 4.42 -6.47
N PHE A 75 15.45 5.48 -5.73
CA PHE A 75 14.78 6.65 -6.28
C PHE A 75 15.34 7.95 -5.69
N SER A 76 15.27 9.02 -6.48
CA SER A 76 15.63 10.38 -6.08
C SER A 76 14.49 11.02 -5.28
N TRP A 77 14.33 10.56 -4.04
CA TRP A 77 13.24 10.99 -3.15
C TRP A 77 13.28 12.48 -2.79
N GLN A 78 14.42 13.15 -2.93
CA GLN A 78 14.55 14.58 -2.65
C GLN A 78 13.72 15.48 -3.58
N ASP A 79 13.31 14.95 -4.74
CA ASP A 79 12.52 15.68 -5.75
C ASP A 79 11.04 15.26 -5.72
N VAL A 80 10.63 14.48 -4.73
CA VAL A 80 9.28 13.93 -4.61
C VAL A 80 8.44 14.75 -3.64
N GLU A 81 7.34 15.32 -4.11
CA GLU A 81 6.43 16.09 -3.25
C GLU A 81 5.39 15.21 -2.54
N ILE A 82 4.97 14.11 -3.18
CA ILE A 82 3.93 13.20 -2.69
C ILE A 82 4.37 11.76 -2.87
N ALA A 83 4.36 10.97 -1.79
CA ALA A 83 4.51 9.52 -1.84
C ALA A 83 3.17 8.86 -1.51
N GLY A 84 2.54 8.28 -2.54
CA GLY A 84 1.28 7.56 -2.43
C GLY A 84 1.47 6.06 -2.20
N PHE A 85 0.78 5.50 -1.21
CA PHE A 85 0.77 4.08 -0.88
C PHE A 85 -0.61 3.49 -1.14
N SER A 86 -0.73 2.68 -2.20
CA SER A 86 -1.91 1.83 -2.40
C SER A 86 -1.77 0.56 -1.56
N SER A 87 -2.42 0.52 -0.40
CA SER A 87 -2.31 -0.58 0.57
C SER A 87 -3.56 -1.45 0.53
N SER A 88 -3.41 -2.71 0.12
CA SER A 88 -4.49 -3.71 0.13
C SER A 88 -4.02 -5.02 0.74
N PHE A 89 -4.89 -5.67 1.52
CA PHE A 89 -4.58 -6.92 2.21
C PHE A 89 -3.31 -6.80 3.07
N ASN A 90 -2.31 -7.66 2.86
CA ASN A 90 -1.13 -7.82 3.72
C ASN A 90 0.06 -6.92 3.32
N GLN A 91 -0.24 -5.70 2.87
CA GLN A 91 0.73 -4.72 2.41
C GLN A 91 0.97 -3.58 3.42
N ASN A 92 0.26 -3.58 4.54
CA ASN A 92 0.09 -2.41 5.39
C ASN A 92 1.35 -2.05 6.19
N LEU A 93 1.94 -3.00 6.91
CA LEU A 93 3.15 -2.78 7.72
C LEU A 93 4.37 -2.55 6.84
N ALA A 94 4.47 -3.19 5.68
CA ALA A 94 5.52 -2.91 4.71
C ALA A 94 5.43 -1.46 4.20
N SER A 95 4.23 -1.02 3.81
CA SER A 95 3.96 0.35 3.36
C SER A 95 4.25 1.38 4.45
N LEU A 96 3.75 1.14 5.67
CA LEU A 96 3.98 2.00 6.83
C LEU A 96 5.46 2.09 7.20
N ALA A 97 6.20 0.98 7.13
CA ALA A 97 7.62 0.97 7.45
C ALA A 97 8.45 1.78 6.44
N LEU A 98 8.11 1.72 5.15
CA LEU A 98 8.72 2.58 4.14
C LEU A 98 8.31 4.04 4.31
N ALA A 99 7.02 4.32 4.49
CA ALA A 99 6.48 5.65 4.70
C ALA A 99 7.14 6.37 5.89
N LYS A 100 7.31 5.67 7.01
CA LYS A 100 8.02 6.18 8.19
C LYS A 100 9.44 6.60 7.84
N ARG A 101 10.18 5.77 7.10
CA ARG A 101 11.57 6.10 6.71
C ARG A 101 11.65 7.25 5.73
N LEU A 102 10.73 7.32 4.78
CA LEU A 102 10.65 8.45 3.87
C LEU A 102 10.43 9.74 4.65
N LYS A 103 9.48 9.77 5.59
CA LYS A 103 9.22 10.95 6.42
C LYS A 103 10.42 11.32 7.29
N GLU A 104 11.13 10.34 7.86
CA GLU A 104 12.34 10.57 8.67
C GLU A 104 13.50 11.18 7.86
N HIS A 105 13.70 10.75 6.61
CA HIS A 105 14.80 11.23 5.75
C HIS A 105 14.42 12.47 4.93
N PHE A 106 13.15 12.60 4.57
CA PHE A 106 12.60 13.62 3.69
C PHE A 106 11.31 14.18 4.30
N PRO A 107 11.40 15.05 5.32
CA PRO A 107 10.23 15.55 6.05
C PRO A 107 9.24 16.33 5.19
N HIS A 108 9.68 16.85 4.04
CA HIS A 108 8.85 17.61 3.09
C HIS A 108 7.86 16.72 2.31
N ILE A 109 8.18 15.44 2.12
CA ILE A 109 7.33 14.53 1.33
C ILE A 109 5.98 14.38 2.02
N THR A 110 4.90 14.65 1.30
CA THR A 110 3.54 14.34 1.76
C THR A 110 3.27 12.85 1.60
N ILE A 111 2.99 12.16 2.70
CA ILE A 111 2.69 10.74 2.77
C ILE A 111 1.18 10.54 2.69
N VAL A 112 0.73 9.84 1.65
CA VAL A 112 -0.69 9.59 1.41
C VAL A 112 -0.95 8.09 1.31
N PHE A 113 -1.97 7.62 2.02
CA PHE A 113 -2.42 6.22 1.94
C PHE A 113 -3.75 6.10 1.19
N GLY A 114 -3.94 5.01 0.48
CA GLY A 114 -5.18 4.63 -0.18
C GLY A 114 -5.32 3.13 -0.28
N GLY A 115 -6.28 2.66 -1.07
CA GLY A 115 -6.58 1.24 -1.23
C GLY A 115 -7.45 0.66 -0.11
N ALA A 116 -7.70 -0.65 -0.16
CA ALA A 116 -8.67 -1.32 0.71
C ALA A 116 -8.36 -1.15 2.21
N ASN A 117 -7.09 -1.07 2.59
CA ASN A 117 -6.70 -0.89 3.99
C ASN A 117 -6.95 0.52 4.54
N SER A 118 -7.33 1.47 3.67
CA SER A 118 -7.63 2.86 4.04
C SER A 118 -9.13 3.16 4.00
N GLU A 119 -9.98 2.18 3.70
CA GLU A 119 -11.42 2.39 3.58
C GLU A 119 -12.06 2.70 4.95
N THR A 120 -12.85 3.77 5.00
CA THR A 120 -13.65 4.23 6.13
C THR A 120 -12.86 4.41 7.44
N VAL A 121 -13.25 3.70 8.50
CA VAL A 121 -12.64 3.77 9.83
C VAL A 121 -11.21 3.23 9.86
N MET A 122 -10.82 2.40 8.88
CA MET A 122 -9.45 1.90 8.79
C MET A 122 -8.48 3.01 8.39
N GLY A 123 -8.83 3.84 7.40
CA GLY A 123 -8.05 5.02 7.04
C GLY A 123 -7.98 6.04 8.17
N GLU A 124 -9.09 6.25 8.88
CA GLU A 124 -9.13 7.11 10.07
C GLU A 124 -8.15 6.61 11.14
N GLN A 125 -8.14 5.30 11.39
CA GLN A 125 -7.27 4.69 12.39
C GLN A 125 -5.80 4.66 11.95
N LEU A 126 -5.52 4.53 10.65
CA LEU A 126 -4.18 4.66 10.09
C LEU A 126 -3.62 6.07 10.38
N CYS A 127 -4.34 7.11 9.98
CA CYS A 127 -3.96 8.49 10.28
C CYS A 127 -3.85 8.71 11.79
N ARG A 128 -4.77 8.19 12.61
CA ARG A 128 -4.69 8.35 14.07
C ARG A 128 -3.47 7.69 14.69
N SER A 129 -3.13 6.48 14.25
CA SER A 129 -2.10 5.64 14.87
C SER A 129 -0.68 5.98 14.42
N PHE A 130 -0.53 6.55 13.23
CA PHE A 130 0.76 6.80 12.60
C PHE A 130 0.91 8.29 12.24
N PRO A 131 1.58 9.10 13.08
CA PRO A 131 1.72 10.54 12.85
C PRO A 131 2.40 10.93 11.53
N PHE A 132 3.23 10.05 10.97
CA PHE A 132 3.92 10.23 9.69
C PHE A 132 3.03 9.98 8.46
N VAL A 133 1.78 9.53 8.64
CA VAL A 133 0.76 9.48 7.59
C VAL A 133 0.01 10.81 7.62
N ASP A 134 0.20 11.63 6.59
CA ASP A 134 -0.37 12.98 6.55
C ASP A 134 -1.84 12.93 6.11
N TYR A 135 -2.12 12.14 5.07
CA TYR A 135 -3.45 11.99 4.47
C TYR A 135 -3.77 10.53 4.15
N ALA A 136 -5.06 10.21 4.09
CA ALA A 136 -5.53 8.99 3.47
C ALA A 136 -6.77 9.26 2.59
N PHE A 137 -7.03 8.37 1.64
CA PHE A 137 -8.22 8.40 0.81
C PHE A 137 -9.03 7.12 1.00
N SER A 138 -10.32 7.30 1.28
CA SER A 138 -11.34 6.25 1.36
C SER A 138 -12.23 6.30 0.11
N GLY A 139 -12.50 5.13 -0.48
CA GLY A 139 -13.33 5.01 -1.69
C GLY A 139 -12.64 5.36 -3.00
N ASP A 140 -13.44 5.73 -4.02
CA ASP A 140 -12.93 6.13 -5.33
C ASP A 140 -12.28 7.53 -5.22
N ALA A 141 -10.99 7.62 -5.54
CA ALA A 141 -10.21 8.85 -5.45
C ALA A 141 -9.82 9.43 -6.81
N ASP A 142 -10.39 8.94 -7.92
CA ASP A 142 -9.98 9.29 -9.29
C ASP A 142 -10.03 10.81 -9.56
N ILE A 143 -11.03 11.51 -8.98
CA ILE A 143 -11.19 12.96 -9.11
C ILE A 143 -10.57 13.70 -7.92
N SER A 144 -10.87 13.26 -6.69
CA SER A 144 -10.44 13.96 -5.48
C SER A 144 -8.93 13.93 -5.28
N PHE A 145 -8.24 12.84 -5.68
CA PHE A 145 -6.79 12.76 -5.58
C PHE A 145 -6.08 13.71 -6.55
N LEU A 146 -6.62 13.88 -7.77
CA LEU A 146 -6.07 14.85 -8.73
C LEU A 146 -6.16 16.28 -8.19
N GLU A 147 -7.32 16.64 -7.64
CA GLU A 147 -7.52 17.96 -7.03
C GLU A 147 -6.61 18.17 -5.81
N PHE A 148 -6.48 17.13 -4.97
CA PHE A 148 -5.56 17.12 -3.85
C PHE A 148 -4.11 17.31 -4.27
N ALA A 149 -3.63 16.54 -5.25
CA ALA A 149 -2.24 16.59 -5.72
C ALA A 149 -1.90 17.97 -6.29
N ASN A 150 -2.79 18.56 -7.09
CA ASN A 150 -2.64 19.94 -7.56
C ASN A 150 -2.63 20.95 -6.41
N GLY A 151 -3.45 20.71 -5.38
CA GLY A 151 -3.46 21.51 -4.16
C GLY A 151 -2.12 21.48 -3.43
N ILE A 152 -1.53 20.29 -3.25
CA ILE A 152 -0.20 20.13 -2.64
C ILE A 152 0.86 20.87 -3.47
N LEU A 153 0.94 20.59 -4.78
CA LEU A 153 1.95 21.19 -5.67
C LEU A 153 1.84 22.71 -5.80
N SER A 154 0.66 23.28 -5.57
CA SER A 154 0.44 24.73 -5.62
C SER A 154 0.36 25.41 -4.25
N GLY A 155 0.51 24.66 -3.15
CA GLY A 155 0.38 25.17 -1.78
C GLY A 155 -1.03 25.61 -1.39
N ARG A 156 -2.07 25.13 -2.09
CA ARG A 156 -3.48 25.47 -1.88
C ARG A 156 -4.32 24.21 -1.69
N ILE A 157 -4.10 23.55 -0.56
CA ILE A 157 -4.78 22.29 -0.22
C ILE A 157 -6.25 22.57 0.09
N LYS A 158 -7.13 21.77 -0.50
CA LYS A 158 -8.55 21.72 -0.15
C LYS A 158 -8.81 20.55 0.78
N ASN A 159 -9.50 20.83 1.87
CA ASN A 159 -9.81 19.85 2.90
C ASN A 159 -11.23 19.30 2.79
N ASP A 160 -12.04 19.76 1.85
CA ASP A 160 -13.43 19.36 1.60
C ASP A 160 -13.58 18.33 0.47
N LEU A 161 -12.48 17.64 0.13
CA LEU A 161 -12.45 16.65 -0.95
C LEU A 161 -13.12 15.33 -0.54
N PRO A 162 -13.96 14.72 -1.40
CA PRO A 162 -14.59 13.44 -1.10
C PRO A 162 -13.59 12.34 -0.77
N GLY A 163 -13.88 11.59 0.29
CA GLY A 163 -13.05 10.48 0.77
C GLY A 163 -11.73 10.88 1.43
N LEU A 164 -11.39 12.18 1.50
CA LEU A 164 -10.17 12.64 2.15
C LEU A 164 -10.25 12.45 3.67
N ILE A 165 -9.17 11.90 4.21
CA ILE A 165 -8.92 11.74 5.64
C ILE A 165 -7.66 12.50 5.98
N PHE A 166 -7.73 13.37 6.99
CA PHE A 166 -6.61 14.22 7.36
C PHE A 166 -6.61 14.58 8.85
N ARG A 167 -5.45 15.03 9.33
CA ARG A 167 -5.30 15.61 10.67
C ARG A 167 -5.23 17.12 10.57
N ASP A 168 -6.07 17.84 11.32
CA ASP A 168 -6.01 19.30 11.37
C ASP A 168 -4.89 19.81 12.30
N SER A 169 -4.79 21.14 12.43
CA SER A 169 -3.79 21.79 13.28
C SER A 169 -3.98 21.53 14.78
N GLU A 170 -5.17 21.11 15.21
CA GLU A 170 -5.47 20.74 16.60
C GLU A 170 -5.22 19.25 16.87
N GLY A 171 -4.87 18.49 15.83
CA GLY A 171 -4.64 17.05 15.92
C GLY A 171 -5.91 16.20 15.75
N VAL A 172 -7.04 16.81 15.41
CA VAL A 172 -8.31 16.09 15.20
C VAL A 172 -8.28 15.41 13.83
N ILE A 173 -8.70 14.15 13.81
CA ILE A 173 -8.84 13.39 12.56
C ILE A 173 -10.21 13.68 11.96
N HIS A 174 -10.22 14.14 10.73
CA HIS A 174 -11.40 14.35 9.91
C HIS A 174 -11.48 13.27 8.83
N ARG A 175 -12.68 12.76 8.56
CA ARG A 175 -12.97 11.88 7.43
C ARG A 175 -14.15 12.48 6.66
N ASN A 176 -13.87 12.91 5.44
CA ASN A 176 -14.91 13.36 4.53
C ASN A 176 -15.70 12.17 3.98
N GLN A 177 -16.96 12.43 3.65
CA GLN A 177 -17.83 11.42 3.03
C GLN A 177 -17.22 10.95 1.70
N GLU A 178 -17.19 9.64 1.50
CA GLU A 178 -16.75 9.03 0.25
C GLU A 178 -17.75 9.32 -0.88
N SER A 179 -17.24 9.47 -2.10
CA SER A 179 -18.03 9.51 -3.32
C SER A 179 -17.72 8.31 -4.21
N MET A 180 -18.72 7.79 -4.90
CA MET A 180 -18.54 6.78 -5.95
C MET A 180 -18.45 7.46 -7.31
N PHE A 181 -17.43 7.13 -8.11
CA PHE A 181 -17.34 7.61 -9.48
C PHE A 181 -18.25 6.77 -10.38
N MET A 182 -19.30 7.39 -10.93
CA MET A 182 -20.39 6.66 -11.58
C MET A 182 -20.13 6.28 -13.03
N ASN A 183 -19.50 7.17 -13.81
CA ASN A 183 -19.34 7.00 -15.25
C ASN A 183 -17.92 6.57 -15.63
N LEU A 184 -17.59 5.28 -15.50
CA LEU A 184 -16.23 4.78 -15.73
C LEU A 184 -15.70 5.06 -17.16
N ASP A 185 -16.57 5.34 -18.14
CA ASP A 185 -16.17 5.76 -19.50
C ASP A 185 -15.39 7.07 -19.52
N GLU A 186 -15.63 7.97 -18.56
CA GLU A 186 -14.91 9.25 -18.42
C GLU A 186 -13.48 9.09 -17.90
N LEU A 187 -13.15 7.95 -17.29
CA LEU A 187 -11.79 7.69 -16.81
C LEU A 187 -10.85 7.36 -17.98
N PRO A 188 -9.59 7.78 -17.95
CA PRO A 188 -8.62 7.38 -18.96
C PRO A 188 -8.37 5.87 -18.90
N TYR A 189 -7.84 5.32 -20.00
CA TYR A 189 -7.25 3.98 -19.93
C TYR A 189 -6.02 3.99 -19.02
N PRO A 190 -5.78 2.94 -18.21
CA PRO A 190 -4.58 2.85 -17.40
C PRO A 190 -3.31 2.90 -18.27
N ASP A 191 -2.38 3.78 -17.89
CA ASP A 191 -1.06 3.89 -18.51
C ASP A 191 -0.02 3.15 -17.64
N TYR A 192 0.67 2.16 -18.24
CA TYR A 192 1.68 1.33 -17.57
C TYR A 192 3.11 1.65 -18.00
N ILE A 193 3.35 2.71 -18.78
CA ILE A 193 4.68 3.06 -19.29
C ILE A 193 5.67 3.22 -18.12
N ASP A 194 5.33 4.01 -17.12
CA ASP A 194 6.20 4.26 -15.96
C ASP A 194 6.44 2.98 -15.14
N PHE A 195 5.43 2.13 -14.99
CA PHE A 195 5.56 0.84 -14.33
C PHE A 195 6.63 -0.03 -14.99
N PHE A 196 6.61 -0.15 -16.33
CA PHE A 196 7.61 -0.94 -17.04
C PHE A 196 9.01 -0.34 -16.96
N GLN A 197 9.13 0.99 -17.08
CA GLN A 197 10.42 1.67 -16.93
C GLN A 197 11.00 1.48 -15.52
N GLN A 198 10.16 1.53 -14.49
CA GLN A 198 10.57 1.28 -13.11
C GLN A 198 11.00 -0.17 -12.89
N CYS A 199 10.25 -1.15 -13.43
CA CYS A 199 10.65 -2.55 -13.37
C CYS A 199 12.00 -2.81 -14.05
N GLU A 200 12.28 -2.12 -15.17
CA GLU A 200 13.58 -2.16 -15.87
C GLU A 200 14.70 -1.60 -15.01
N ARG A 201 14.52 -0.39 -14.48
CA ARG A 201 15.51 0.27 -13.62
C ARG A 201 15.80 -0.49 -12.33
N ALA A 202 14.78 -1.11 -11.75
CA ALA A 202 14.89 -1.87 -10.50
C ALA A 202 15.43 -3.30 -10.71
N GLU A 203 15.73 -3.70 -11.96
CA GLU A 203 16.19 -5.06 -12.33
C GLU A 203 15.25 -6.20 -11.88
N ILE A 204 13.99 -5.87 -11.56
CA ILE A 204 12.97 -6.83 -11.10
C ILE A 204 12.60 -7.82 -12.23
N ILE A 205 12.88 -7.45 -13.48
CA ILE A 205 12.56 -8.23 -14.70
C ILE A 205 13.33 -9.55 -14.78
N ASN A 206 14.48 -9.67 -14.13
CA ASN A 206 15.35 -10.84 -14.27
C ASN A 206 15.23 -11.84 -13.10
N SER A 207 14.38 -11.58 -12.10
CA SER A 207 14.38 -12.33 -10.83
C SER A 207 13.37 -13.49 -10.75
N SER A 208 12.82 -14.00 -11.85
CA SER A 208 12.06 -15.26 -11.75
C SER A 208 12.02 -16.06 -13.05
N ASN A 209 12.33 -17.34 -12.92
CA ASN A 209 12.10 -18.43 -13.88
C ASN A 209 10.59 -18.67 -14.15
N SER A 210 9.75 -17.64 -14.20
CA SER A 210 8.32 -17.83 -14.46
C SER A 210 8.07 -17.78 -15.98
N ASN A 211 7.74 -18.94 -16.53
CA ASN A 211 7.07 -19.09 -17.84
C ASN A 211 5.68 -18.39 -17.90
N ASP A 212 5.37 -17.44 -17.00
CA ASP A 212 4.03 -16.90 -16.75
C ASP A 212 3.83 -15.48 -17.33
N GLY A 213 4.87 -14.91 -17.97
CA GLY A 213 4.79 -13.57 -18.58
C GLY A 213 4.48 -12.44 -17.59
N ARG A 214 4.44 -11.20 -18.08
CA ARG A 214 4.02 -10.05 -17.26
C ARG A 214 2.49 -10.00 -17.25
N LYS A 215 1.89 -10.06 -16.06
CA LYS A 215 0.44 -9.88 -15.88
C LYS A 215 0.15 -8.39 -15.67
N ILE A 216 -0.67 -7.83 -16.55
CA ILE A 216 -1.13 -6.43 -16.44
C ILE A 216 -2.54 -6.48 -15.87
N PRO A 217 -2.81 -5.84 -14.71
CA PRO A 217 -4.16 -5.76 -14.21
C PRO A 217 -5.01 -4.93 -15.17
N PHE A 218 -6.28 -5.29 -15.34
CA PHE A 218 -7.24 -4.51 -16.09
C PHE A 218 -8.58 -4.62 -15.37
N GLU A 219 -9.25 -3.49 -15.17
CA GLU A 219 -10.53 -3.42 -14.48
C GLU A 219 -11.58 -2.85 -15.45
N SER A 220 -12.51 -3.70 -15.89
CA SER A 220 -13.66 -3.30 -16.73
C SER A 220 -14.89 -2.91 -15.91
N SER A 221 -14.87 -3.11 -14.59
CA SER A 221 -15.99 -2.81 -13.72
C SER A 221 -15.57 -2.62 -12.28
N ARG A 222 -16.29 -1.76 -11.55
CA ARG A 222 -16.16 -1.54 -10.11
C ARG A 222 -17.45 -1.89 -9.38
N GLY A 223 -17.35 -2.14 -8.07
CA GLY A 223 -18.45 -2.63 -7.25
C GLY A 223 -18.74 -4.10 -7.49
N CYS A 224 -19.88 -4.60 -7.01
CA CYS A 224 -20.21 -6.02 -7.12
C CYS A 224 -21.66 -6.21 -7.56
N TRP A 225 -21.86 -6.68 -8.79
CA TRP A 225 -23.19 -6.93 -9.37
C TRP A 225 -24.04 -7.88 -8.50
N TRP A 226 -23.38 -8.88 -7.88
CA TRP A 226 -24.04 -9.77 -6.95
C TRP A 226 -24.30 -9.10 -5.60
N GLY A 227 -23.28 -8.47 -5.02
CA GLY A 227 -23.38 -7.86 -3.70
C GLY A 227 -24.35 -6.69 -3.63
N GLU A 228 -24.56 -5.97 -4.74
CA GLU A 228 -25.58 -4.93 -4.87
C GLU A 228 -27.00 -5.47 -4.62
N LYS A 229 -27.26 -6.74 -4.96
CA LYS A 229 -28.56 -7.41 -4.77
C LYS A 229 -28.59 -8.29 -3.53
N HIS A 230 -27.49 -8.99 -3.27
CA HIS A 230 -27.33 -10.03 -2.27
C HIS A 230 -25.94 -9.89 -1.62
N HIS A 231 -25.81 -8.93 -0.72
CA HIS A 231 -24.56 -8.69 -0.02
C HIS A 231 -24.16 -9.94 0.79
N CYS A 232 -23.05 -10.57 0.39
CA CYS A 232 -22.41 -11.66 1.12
C CYS A 232 -21.99 -11.21 2.52
N THR A 233 -22.47 -11.88 3.56
CA THR A 233 -22.18 -11.54 4.96
C THR A 233 -20.72 -11.67 5.38
N PHE A 234 -19.91 -12.37 4.58
CA PHE A 234 -18.48 -12.58 4.81
C PHE A 234 -17.59 -11.62 3.98
N CYS A 235 -18.16 -10.86 3.06
CA CYS A 235 -17.38 -10.05 2.12
C CYS A 235 -16.95 -8.74 2.79
N GLY A 236 -15.65 -8.57 3.00
CA GLY A 236 -15.07 -7.31 3.47
C GLY A 236 -14.69 -6.34 2.34
N LEU A 237 -15.16 -6.56 1.11
CA LEU A 237 -14.84 -5.75 -0.06
C LEU A 237 -16.02 -4.88 -0.48
N ASN A 238 -15.72 -3.73 -1.10
CA ASN A 238 -16.69 -2.75 -1.60
C ASN A 238 -17.61 -2.20 -0.50
N GLY A 239 -17.06 -1.92 0.70
CA GLY A 239 -17.86 -1.53 1.87
C GLY A 239 -18.72 -0.30 1.60
N THR A 240 -18.13 0.72 0.96
CA THR A 240 -18.82 1.96 0.57
C THR A 240 -19.23 2.01 -0.90
N SER A 241 -18.77 1.04 -1.71
CA SER A 241 -18.82 1.09 -3.18
C SER A 241 -19.54 -0.08 -3.84
N MET A 242 -20.52 -0.70 -3.16
CA MET A 242 -21.19 -1.94 -3.61
C MET A 242 -21.88 -1.84 -4.98
N LYS A 243 -22.43 -0.67 -5.33
CA LYS A 243 -23.17 -0.45 -6.57
C LYS A 243 -22.30 -0.75 -7.79
N PHE A 244 -22.74 -1.69 -8.63
CA PHE A 244 -21.98 -2.12 -9.79
C PHE A 244 -21.95 -1.06 -10.90
N ARG A 245 -20.78 -0.89 -11.52
CA ARG A 245 -20.50 0.06 -12.61
C ARG A 245 -19.52 -0.56 -13.58
N SER A 246 -19.67 -0.33 -14.88
CA SER A 246 -18.79 -0.87 -15.92
C SER A 246 -18.31 0.21 -16.89
N LYS A 247 -17.17 -0.06 -17.52
CA LYS A 247 -16.64 0.65 -18.70
C LYS A 247 -16.82 -0.23 -19.92
#